data_AF-A0A7X3GDP0-F1
#
_entry.id   AF-A0A7X3GDP0-F1
#
_cell.length_a   1.000
_cell.length_b   1.000
_cell.length_c   1.000
_cell.angle_alpha   90.00
_cell.angle_beta   90.00
_cell.angle_gamma   90.00
#
_symmetry.space_group_name_H-M   'P 1'
#
loop_
_entity.id
_entity.type
_entity.pdbx_description
1 polymer ?
#
loop_
_entity_poly.entity_id
_entity_poly.type
_entity_poly.pdbx_seq_one_letter_code
_entity_poly.pdbx_strand_id
1 'polypeptide(L)'
;MQIGRKIYYELATGNVIVDTGERSGSVVTTTQEQDFEMYAALAERVPDTVGVLELEYGQYGQDFAECGGYRINTETGTLEFVHSEPDNIEQQPTYQQPLTEQLADLKQKQALMQAALDELILGGAL
;
A
#
# COMPACT_ATOMS: atom_id res chain seq x y z
N MET A 1 -5.18 18.05 -13.76
CA MET A 1 -5.57 17.39 -12.50
C MET A 1 -4.66 16.17 -12.30
N GLN A 2 -4.40 15.79 -11.05
CA GLN A 2 -3.69 14.57 -10.69
C GLN A 2 -4.64 13.75 -9.79
N ILE A 3 -4.85 12.49 -10.16
CA ILE A 3 -5.75 11.58 -9.45
C ILE A 3 -4.93 10.32 -9.18
N GLY A 4 -4.82 9.95 -7.89
CA GLY A 4 -4.17 8.72 -7.52
C GLY A 4 -4.98 7.50 -7.94
N ARG A 5 -4.41 6.31 -7.70
CA ARG A 5 -5.04 5.07 -8.12
C ARG A 5 -6.09 4.60 -7.13
N LYS A 6 -7.12 3.92 -7.64
CA LYS A 6 -8.02 3.09 -6.83
C LYS A 6 -7.67 1.63 -7.03
N ILE A 7 -7.60 0.91 -5.94
CA ILE A 7 -7.35 -0.52 -5.92
C ILE A 7 -8.59 -1.19 -5.37
N TYR A 8 -9.30 -1.89 -6.24
CA TYR A 8 -10.44 -2.73 -5.89
C TYR A 8 -9.94 -4.12 -5.55
N TYR A 9 -10.39 -4.68 -4.45
CA TYR A 9 -9.92 -5.96 -3.94
C TYR A 9 -11.04 -6.76 -3.29
N GLU A 10 -10.84 -8.07 -3.20
CA GLU A 10 -11.74 -8.96 -2.47
C GLU A 10 -11.58 -8.78 -0.96
N LEU A 11 -12.66 -8.43 -0.26
CA LEU A 11 -12.60 -8.24 1.21
C LEU A 11 -12.18 -9.53 1.94
N ALA A 12 -12.54 -10.69 1.39
CA ALA A 12 -12.27 -11.98 2.03
C ALA A 12 -10.79 -12.42 1.93
N THR A 13 -10.08 -12.02 0.88
CA THR A 13 -8.75 -12.56 0.55
C THR A 13 -7.68 -11.49 0.42
N GLY A 14 -8.07 -10.23 0.20
CA GLY A 14 -7.13 -9.15 -0.09
C GLY A 14 -6.63 -9.15 -1.53
N ASN A 15 -7.11 -10.06 -2.37
CA ASN A 15 -6.69 -10.18 -3.76
C ASN A 15 -7.18 -8.99 -4.57
N VAL A 16 -6.29 -8.40 -5.35
CA VAL A 16 -6.59 -7.28 -6.24
C VAL A 16 -7.45 -7.76 -7.41
N ILE A 17 -8.55 -7.05 -7.65
CA ILE A 17 -9.49 -7.29 -8.76
C ILE A 17 -9.20 -6.29 -9.89
N VAL A 18 -9.10 -5.00 -9.55
CA VAL A 18 -8.81 -3.92 -10.50
C VAL A 18 -7.89 -2.90 -9.85
N ASP A 19 -6.81 -2.54 -10.55
CA ASP A 19 -6.02 -1.33 -10.30
C ASP A 19 -6.33 -0.34 -11.43
N THR A 20 -6.83 0.84 -11.07
CA THR A 20 -7.17 1.87 -12.07
C THR A 20 -5.94 2.58 -12.65
N GLY A 21 -4.77 2.40 -12.02
CA GLY A 21 -3.58 3.19 -12.24
C GLY A 21 -3.77 4.65 -11.82
N GLU A 22 -2.68 5.42 -11.87
CA GLU A 22 -2.70 6.87 -11.68
C GLU A 22 -3.13 7.59 -12.96
N ARG A 23 -3.80 8.73 -12.82
CA ARG A 23 -4.34 9.50 -13.94
C ARG A 23 -3.93 10.96 -13.82
N SER A 24 -3.53 11.58 -14.93
CA SER A 24 -3.13 12.98 -14.95
C SER A 24 -3.57 13.71 -16.23
N GLY A 25 -3.65 15.04 -16.17
CA GLY A 25 -4.05 15.89 -17.29
C GLY A 25 -5.54 16.24 -17.26
N SER A 26 -6.24 16.01 -18.38
CA SER A 26 -7.68 16.26 -18.57
C SER A 26 -8.51 15.06 -18.14
N VAL A 27 -8.41 14.71 -16.86
CA VAL A 27 -9.06 13.55 -16.25
C VAL A 27 -10.05 13.99 -15.18
N VAL A 28 -11.02 13.12 -14.86
CA VAL A 28 -12.02 13.33 -13.82
C VAL A 28 -12.07 12.12 -12.90
N THR A 29 -12.38 12.36 -11.63
CA THR A 29 -12.56 11.28 -10.65
C THR A 29 -13.85 10.52 -10.95
N THR A 30 -13.77 9.20 -11.02
CA THR A 30 -14.93 8.32 -11.14
C THR A 30 -15.51 8.01 -9.77
N THR A 31 -16.81 7.73 -9.68
CA THR A 31 -17.39 7.12 -8.47
C THR A 31 -17.20 5.60 -8.49
N GLN A 32 -17.43 4.95 -7.35
CA GLN A 32 -17.35 3.49 -7.29
C GLN A 32 -18.38 2.85 -8.21
N GLU A 33 -19.61 3.37 -8.28
CA GLU A 33 -20.66 2.85 -9.15
C GLU A 33 -20.25 2.92 -10.62
N GLN A 34 -19.66 4.05 -11.04
CA GLN A 34 -19.13 4.21 -12.39
C GLN A 34 -18.00 3.23 -12.70
N ASP A 35 -17.12 2.98 -11.73
CA ASP A 35 -16.05 1.99 -11.89
C ASP A 35 -16.62 0.57 -12.03
N PHE A 36 -17.66 0.21 -11.27
CA PHE A 36 -18.34 -1.09 -11.39
C PHE A 36 -19.02 -1.29 -12.75
N GLU A 37 -19.54 -0.22 -13.35
CA GLU A 37 -20.08 -0.26 -14.72
C GLU A 37 -18.98 -0.35 -15.79
N MET A 38 -17.84 0.29 -15.55
CA MET A 38 -16.75 0.38 -16.52
C MET A 38 -15.88 -0.87 -16.58
N TYR A 39 -15.62 -1.53 -15.45
CA TYR A 39 -14.73 -2.67 -15.37
C TYR A 39 -15.50 -3.99 -15.30
N ALA A 40 -15.40 -4.81 -16.35
CA ALA A 40 -16.03 -6.13 -16.40
C ALA A 40 -15.66 -7.02 -15.19
N ALA A 41 -14.42 -6.96 -14.71
CA ALA A 41 -13.96 -7.71 -13.55
C ALA A 41 -14.68 -7.32 -12.24
N LEU A 42 -15.19 -6.08 -12.13
CA LEU A 42 -16.00 -5.63 -11.01
C LEU A 42 -17.48 -5.97 -11.20
N ALA A 43 -17.98 -5.90 -12.44
CA ALA A 43 -19.36 -6.24 -12.78
C ALA A 43 -19.73 -7.70 -12.46
N GLU A 44 -18.75 -8.60 -12.44
CA GLU A 44 -18.92 -10.02 -12.07
C GLU A 44 -18.97 -10.24 -10.55
N ARG A 45 -18.80 -9.20 -9.71
CA ARG A 45 -18.72 -9.31 -8.26
C ARG A 45 -19.96 -8.72 -7.58
N VAL A 46 -20.21 -9.18 -6.34
CA VAL A 46 -21.19 -8.55 -5.45
C VAL A 46 -20.53 -7.32 -4.82
N PRO A 47 -21.09 -6.10 -4.93
CA PRO A 47 -20.45 -4.88 -4.42
C PRO A 47 -20.01 -4.95 -2.96
N ASP A 48 -20.84 -5.54 -2.10
CA ASP A 48 -20.56 -5.72 -0.66
C ASP A 48 -19.39 -6.67 -0.35
N THR A 49 -18.85 -7.37 -1.37
CA THR A 49 -17.69 -8.25 -1.24
C THR A 49 -16.38 -7.61 -1.71
N VAL A 50 -16.46 -6.37 -2.21
CA VAL A 50 -15.35 -5.65 -2.82
C VAL A 50 -14.99 -4.43 -1.99
N GLY A 51 -13.75 -4.37 -1.53
CA GLY A 51 -13.17 -3.19 -0.91
C GLY A 51 -12.58 -2.26 -1.97
N VAL A 52 -12.42 -0.99 -1.61
CA VAL A 52 -11.69 0.00 -2.41
C VAL A 52 -10.66 0.70 -1.52
N LEU A 53 -9.42 0.73 -1.97
CA LEU A 53 -8.37 1.56 -1.40
C LEU A 53 -8.06 2.69 -2.39
N GLU A 54 -8.28 3.93 -1.97
CA GLU A 54 -7.93 5.11 -2.76
C GLU A 54 -6.59 5.66 -2.28
N LEU A 55 -5.63 5.76 -3.19
CA LEU A 55 -4.30 6.32 -2.90
C LEU A 55 -4.19 7.74 -3.43
N GLU A 56 -3.29 8.52 -2.85
CA GLU A 56 -2.87 9.80 -3.40
C GLU A 56 -2.00 9.60 -4.65
N TYR A 57 -1.96 10.61 -5.53
CA TYR A 57 -1.12 10.57 -6.73
C TYR A 57 0.36 10.46 -6.34
N GLY A 58 1.06 9.44 -6.83
CA GLY A 58 2.46 9.17 -6.53
C GLY A 58 2.70 8.42 -5.23
N GLN A 59 1.65 8.09 -4.45
CA GLN A 59 1.79 7.32 -3.23
C GLN A 59 2.30 5.90 -3.54
N TYR A 60 3.37 5.49 -2.86
CA TYR A 60 4.08 4.22 -3.07
C TYR A 60 4.58 4.02 -4.52
N GLY A 61 4.82 5.11 -5.27
CA GLY A 61 5.18 5.02 -6.69
C GLY A 61 6.41 4.16 -6.98
N GLN A 62 7.41 4.17 -6.10
CA GLN A 62 8.60 3.31 -6.22
C GLN A 62 8.26 1.84 -5.97
N ASP A 63 7.50 1.53 -4.91
CA ASP A 63 7.08 0.16 -4.60
C ASP A 63 6.30 -0.44 -5.79
N PHE A 64 5.37 0.31 -6.38
CA PHE A 64 4.64 -0.14 -7.58
C PHE A 64 5.53 -0.36 -8.81
N ALA A 65 6.62 0.40 -8.94
CA ALA A 65 7.54 0.28 -10.07
C ALA A 65 8.47 -0.93 -9.95
N GLU A 66 8.79 -1.34 -8.73
CA GLU A 66 9.81 -2.36 -8.43
C GLU A 66 9.25 -3.69 -7.92
N CYS A 67 7.98 -3.73 -7.48
CA CYS A 67 7.40 -4.94 -6.90
C CYS A 67 7.21 -6.09 -7.91
N GLY A 68 7.29 -7.33 -7.42
CA GLY A 68 6.87 -8.53 -8.15
C GLY A 68 5.36 -8.80 -8.08
N GLY A 69 4.65 -8.06 -7.23
CA GLY A 69 3.22 -8.17 -6.98
C GLY A 69 2.84 -7.45 -5.69
N TYR A 70 1.54 -7.28 -5.45
CA TYR A 70 1.03 -6.68 -4.22
C TYR A 70 -0.38 -7.20 -3.90
N ARG A 71 -0.82 -7.00 -2.66
CA ARG A 71 -2.17 -7.32 -2.18
C ARG A 71 -2.61 -6.32 -1.11
N ILE A 72 -3.87 -6.41 -0.72
CA ILE A 72 -4.37 -5.70 0.48
C ILE A 72 -4.35 -6.66 1.66
N ASN A 73 -3.80 -6.24 2.80
CA ASN A 73 -3.95 -6.97 4.05
C ASN A 73 -5.38 -6.80 4.56
N THR A 74 -6.12 -7.90 4.72
CA THR A 74 -7.54 -7.88 5.08
C THR A 74 -7.80 -7.47 6.53
N GLU A 75 -6.80 -7.56 7.40
CA GLU A 75 -6.91 -7.16 8.81
C GLU A 75 -6.69 -5.65 8.97
N THR A 76 -5.71 -5.09 8.24
CA THR A 76 -5.33 -3.67 8.37
C THR A 76 -5.95 -2.78 7.30
N GLY A 77 -6.37 -3.33 6.16
CA GLY A 77 -6.82 -2.58 5.00
C GLY A 77 -5.68 -1.86 4.26
N THR A 78 -4.42 -2.19 4.54
CA THR A 78 -3.25 -1.54 3.96
C THR A 78 -2.62 -2.37 2.84
N LEU A 79 -1.82 -1.72 1.99
CA LEU A 79 -1.07 -2.39 0.94
C LEU A 79 0.09 -3.21 1.51
N GLU A 80 0.32 -4.37 0.91
CA GLU A 80 1.54 -5.14 1.07
C GLU A 80 2.14 -5.48 -0.30
N PHE A 81 3.44 -5.27 -0.45
CA PHE A 81 4.20 -5.51 -1.68
C PHE A 81 5.09 -6.75 -1.54
N VAL A 82 5.30 -7.41 -2.67
CA VAL A 82 6.31 -8.45 -2.84
C VAL A 82 7.55 -7.80 -3.42
N HIS A 83 8.62 -7.76 -2.63
CA HIS A 83 9.92 -7.32 -3.10
C HIS A 83 10.76 -8.56 -3.41
N SER A 84 11.20 -8.69 -4.67
CA SER A 84 12.06 -9.79 -5.08
C SER A 84 13.45 -9.57 -4.50
N GLU A 85 13.92 -10.49 -3.66
CA GLU A 85 15.34 -10.52 -3.33
C GLU A 85 16.11 -11.10 -4.53
N PRO A 86 17.16 -10.41 -5.03
CA PRO A 86 17.85 -10.79 -6.26
C PRO A 86 18.45 -12.21 -6.24
N ASP A 87 18.62 -12.79 -5.05
CA ASP A 87 19.30 -14.07 -4.85
C ASP A 87 18.37 -15.26 -4.52
N ASN A 88 17.05 -15.11 -4.55
CA ASN A 88 16.15 -16.19 -4.11
C ASN A 88 14.90 -16.39 -4.98
N ILE A 89 15.06 -17.14 -6.07
CA ILE A 89 14.01 -17.42 -7.07
C ILE A 89 13.04 -18.54 -6.62
N GLU A 90 13.32 -19.23 -5.52
CA GLU A 90 12.56 -20.42 -5.06
C GLU A 90 11.71 -20.20 -3.80
N GLN A 91 11.77 -19.02 -3.18
CA GLN A 91 10.96 -18.73 -1.99
C GLN A 91 9.55 -18.26 -2.34
N GLN A 92 8.58 -18.69 -1.54
CA GLN A 92 7.22 -18.16 -1.62
C GLN A 92 7.26 -16.63 -1.43
N PRO A 93 6.45 -15.87 -2.22
CA PRO A 93 6.46 -14.42 -2.14
C PRO A 93 6.09 -13.98 -0.71
N THR A 94 6.98 -13.20 -0.10
CA THR A 94 6.73 -12.62 1.22
C THR A 94 6.17 -11.22 1.03
N TYR A 95 4.98 -10.99 1.55
CA TYR A 95 4.29 -9.71 1.50
C TYR A 95 4.73 -8.84 2.68
N GLN A 96 5.05 -7.58 2.41
CA GLN A 96 5.56 -6.62 3.40
C GLN A 96 4.92 -5.24 3.18
N GLN A 97 4.86 -4.42 4.23
CA GLN A 97 4.40 -3.03 4.12
C GLN A 97 5.23 -2.23 3.09
N PRO A 98 4.70 -1.12 2.56
CA PRO A 98 5.43 -0.28 1.62
C PRO A 98 6.75 0.20 2.23
N LEU A 99 7.83 0.24 1.44
CA LEU A 99 9.15 0.58 1.95
C LEU A 99 9.19 1.97 2.59
N THR A 100 8.39 2.90 2.07
CA THR A 100 8.25 4.25 2.64
C THR A 100 7.70 4.22 4.07
N GLU A 101 6.75 3.33 4.38
CA GLU A 101 6.21 3.15 5.73
C GLU A 101 7.24 2.50 6.65
N GLN A 102 7.91 1.45 6.18
CA GLN A 102 8.97 0.79 6.96
C GLN A 102 10.08 1.78 7.36
N LEU A 103 10.46 2.68 6.45
CA LEU A 103 11.45 3.73 6.73
C LEU A 103 10.93 4.77 7.73
N ALA A 104 9.65 5.13 7.67
CA ALA A 104 9.04 6.05 8.63
C ALA A 104 9.05 5.45 10.05
N ASP A 105 8.64 4.19 10.18
CA ASP A 105 8.65 3.45 11.44
C ASP A 105 10.05 3.31 12.02
N LEU A 106 11.04 2.99 11.17
CA LEU A 106 12.43 2.85 11.58
C LEU A 106 13.00 4.17 12.10
N LYS A 107 12.72 5.29 11.41
CA LYS A 107 13.11 6.63 11.86
C LYS A 107 12.48 6.99 13.19
N GLN A 108 11.20 6.66 13.39
CA GLN A 108 10.51 6.90 14.65
C GLN A 108 11.14 6.10 15.80
N LYS A 109 11.40 4.80 15.59
CA LYS A 109 12.07 3.94 16.59
C LYS A 109 13.46 4.48 16.93
N GLN A 110 14.22 4.93 15.94
CA GLN A 110 15.55 5.52 16.15
C GLN A 110 15.45 6.82 16.98
N ALA A 111 14.48 7.69 16.70
CA ALA A 111 14.27 8.91 17.46
C ALA A 111 13.92 8.64 18.92
N LEU A 112 13.03 7.66 19.18
CA LEU A 112 12.67 7.24 20.53
C LEU A 112 13.86 6.64 21.28
N MET A 113 14.65 5.80 20.61
CA MET A 113 15.85 5.22 21.20
C MET A 113 16.89 6.28 21.54
N GLN A 114 17.10 7.28 20.67
CA GLN A 114 18.00 8.38 20.94
C GLN A 114 17.55 9.18 22.17
N ALA A 115 16.25 9.50 22.26
CA ALA A 115 15.71 10.23 23.41
C ALA A 115 15.91 9.48 24.73
N ALA A 116 15.68 8.17 24.74
CA ALA A 116 15.89 7.34 25.92
C ALA A 116 17.37 7.27 26.35
N LEU A 117 18.30 7.24 25.37
CA LEU A 117 19.73 7.28 25.64
C LEU A 117 20.16 8.64 26.21
N ASP A 118 19.66 9.73 25.65
CA ASP A 118 19.95 11.08 26.12
C ASP A 118 19.44 11.27 27.56
N GLU A 119 18.25 10.77 27.88
CA GLU A 119 17.68 10.80 29.24
C GLU A 119 18.54 9.99 30.24
N LEU A 120 19.04 8.81 29.85
CA LEU A 120 19.94 8.01 30.71
C LEU A 120 21.28 8.74 30.96
N ILE A 121 21.83 9.37 29.93
CA ILE A 121 23.10 10.12 30.02
C ILE A 121 22.93 11.38 30.89
N LEU A 122 21.83 12.11 30.72
CA LEU A 122 21.52 13.33 31.49
C LEU A 122 21.08 13.01 32.93
N GLY A 123 20.31 11.94 33.12
CA GLY A 123 19.82 11.48 34.43
C GLY A 123 20.89 10.81 35.29
N GLY A 124 21.98 10.31 34.69
CA GLY A 124 23.14 9.75 35.39
C GLY A 124 24.18 10.78 35.85
N ALA A 125 23.98 12.07 35.55
CA ALA A 125 24.92 13.16 35.86
C ALA A 125 24.55 14.00 37.10
N LEU A 126 23.64 13.51 37.96
CA LEU A 126 23.24 14.12 39.25
C LEU A 126 23.66 13.26 40.44
#